data_AF-A0A3D0X3C1-F1
#
_entry.id   AF-A0A3D0X3C1-F1
#
_cell.length_a   1.000
_cell.length_b   1.000
_cell.length_c   1.000
_cell.angle_alpha   90.00
_cell.angle_beta   90.00
_cell.angle_gamma   90.00
#
_symmetry.space_group_name_H-M   'P 1'
#
loop_
_entity.id
_entity.type
_entity.pdbx_description
1 polymer ?
#
loop_
_entity_poly.entity_id
_entity_poly.type
_entity_poly.pdbx_seq_one_letter_code
_entity_poly.pdbx_strand_id
1 'polypeptide(L)' 'LFDKIRGSEADKVISDCGTCRFQIAHGSGKKPCHPIEILAKAYK' A
#
# COMPACT_ATOMS: atom_id res chain seq x y z
N LEU A 1 -7.45 -1.07 -12.02
CA LEU A 1 -7.00 -1.21 -10.61
C LEU A 1 -6.37 0.08 -10.10
N PHE A 2 -5.30 0.57 -10.74
CA PHE A 2 -4.55 1.73 -10.24
C PHE A 2 -5.37 3.01 -10.11
N ASP A 3 -6.31 3.30 -11.01
CA ASP A 3 -7.15 4.49 -10.90
C ASP A 3 -8.13 4.42 -9.72
N LYS A 4 -8.59 3.22 -9.37
CA LYS A 4 -9.38 3.01 -8.14
C LYS A 4 -8.55 3.29 -6.90
N ILE A 5 -7.28 2.88 -6.90
CA ILE A 5 -6.34 3.17 -5.80
C ILE A 5 -6.06 4.67 -5.72
N ARG A 6 -5.92 5.34 -6.87
CA ARG A 6 -5.62 6.78 -6.97
C ARG A 6 -6.77 7.64 -6.45
N GLY A 7 -8.00 7.27 -6.79
CA GLY A 7 -9.23 7.95 -6.35
C GLY A 7 -9.81 7.45 -5.02
N SER A 8 -9.12 6.55 -4.32
CA SER A 8 -9.55 6.09 -3.00
C SER A 8 -9.20 7.12 -1.92
N GLU A 9 -10.11 7.29 -0.96
CA GLU A 9 -9.90 8.08 0.27
C GLU A 9 -9.21 7.29 1.39
N ALA A 10 -8.78 6.04 1.13
CA ALA A 10 -8.09 5.24 2.13
C ALA A 10 -6.73 5.85 2.52
N ASP A 11 -6.43 5.85 3.82
CA ASP A 11 -5.18 6.40 4.37
C ASP A 11 -3.92 5.67 3.88
N LYS A 12 -4.04 4.37 3.62
CA LYS A 12 -2.93 3.48 3.25
C LYS A 12 -3.33 2.44 2.23
N VAL A 13 -2.38 2.09 1.38
CA VAL A 13 -2.44 0.92 0.51
C VAL A 13 -1.55 -0.15 1.11
N ILE A 14 -2.09 -1.35 1.31
CA ILE A 14 -1.41 -2.43 2.03
C ILE A 14 -1.33 -3.66 1.12
N SER A 15 -0.15 -4.26 1.03
CA SER A 15 0.08 -5.52 0.30
C SER A 15 1.26 -6.25 0.92
N ASP A 16 1.11 -7.54 1.20
CA ASP A 16 2.16 -8.43 1.69
C ASP A 16 3.15 -8.85 0.56
N CYS A 17 2.66 -8.99 -0.66
CA CYS A 17 3.50 -9.29 -1.83
C CYS A 17 4.40 -8.11 -2.22
N GLY A 18 5.71 -8.35 -2.33
CA GLY A 18 6.71 -7.35 -2.71
C GLY A 18 6.52 -6.81 -4.13
N THR A 19 6.32 -7.69 -5.11
CA THR A 19 6.12 -7.29 -6.51
C THR A 19 4.83 -6.49 -6.70
N CYS A 20 3.76 -6.86 -5.99
CA CYS A 20 2.51 -6.09 -5.98
C CYS A 20 2.74 -4.68 -5.42
N ARG A 21 3.54 -4.53 -4.35
CA ARG A 21 3.90 -3.20 -3.84
C ARG A 21 4.63 -2.35 -4.89
N PHE A 22 5.56 -2.93 -5.64
CA PHE A 22 6.24 -2.22 -6.72
C PHE A 22 5.27 -1.80 -7.84
N GLN A 23 4.40 -2.70 -8.28
CA GLN A 23 3.42 -2.37 -9.33
C GLN A 23 2.39 -1.33 -8.88
N ILE A 24 1.92 -1.41 -7.63
CA ILE A 24 1.04 -0.40 -7.04
C ILE A 24 1.74 0.95 -6.99
N ALA A 25 2.98 1.00 -6.50
CA ALA A 25 3.76 2.22 -6.44
C ALA A 25 3.93 2.85 -7.83
N HIS A 26 4.35 2.05 -8.80
CA HIS A 26 4.55 2.50 -10.18
C HIS A 26 3.24 2.92 -10.86
N GLY A 27 2.18 2.12 -10.78
CA GLY A 27 0.93 2.34 -11.51
C GLY A 27 -0.01 3.37 -10.87
N SER A 28 0.00 3.49 -9.54
CA SER A 28 -0.91 4.40 -8.82
C SER A 28 -0.23 5.67 -8.29
N GLY A 29 1.10 5.70 -8.20
CA GLY A 29 1.86 6.77 -7.54
C GLY A 29 1.69 6.81 -6.02
N LYS A 30 0.86 5.94 -5.43
CA LYS A 30 0.69 5.80 -3.99
C LYS A 30 1.74 4.83 -3.45
N LYS A 31 2.31 5.11 -2.26
CA LYS A 31 3.33 4.26 -1.62
C LYS A 31 2.66 3.18 -0.75
N PRO A 32 2.66 1.90 -1.17
CA PRO A 32 2.12 0.83 -0.33
C PRO A 32 3.14 0.38 0.73
N CYS A 33 2.65 -0.24 1.81
CA CYS A 33 3.49 -0.85 2.84
C CYS A 33 3.13 -2.32 3.08
N HIS A 34 4.05 -3.06 3.73
CA HIS A 34 3.78 -4.41 4.20
C HIS A 34 2.88 -4.36 5.46
N PRO A 35 1.90 -5.26 5.63
CA PRO A 35 1.02 -5.26 6.81
C PRO A 35 1.78 -5.37 8.15
N ILE A 36 2.89 -6.11 8.19
CA ILE A 36 3.73 -6.21 9.40
C ILE A 36 4.23 -4.85 9.90
N GLU A 37 4.43 -3.87 9.00
CA GLU A 37 4.87 -2.52 9.39
C GLU A 37 3.78 -1.77 10.15
N ILE A 38 2.50 -2.10 9.93
CA ILE A 38 1.38 -1.52 10.67
C ILE A 38 1.31 -2.14 12.06
N LEU A 39 1.41 -3.46 12.15
CA LEU A 39 1.45 -4.16 13.44
C LEU A 39 2.64 -3.69 14.28
N ALA A 40 3.83 -3.61 13.69
CA ALA A 40 5.02 -3.11 14.37
C ALA A 40 4.93 -1.63 14.82
N LYS A 41 4.01 -0.83 14.28
CA LYS A 41 3.73 0.53 14.76
C LYS A 41 2.65 0.56 15.85
N ALA A 42 1.68 -0.34 15.78
CA ALA A 42 0.56 -0.40 16.73
C ALA A 42 0.96 -1.02 18.09
N TYR A 43 1.95 -1.92 18.08
CA TYR A 43 2.43 -2.62 19.29
C TYR A 43 3.78 -2.10 19.80
N LYS A 44 4.22 -0.93 19.34
CA LYS A 44 5.28 -0.14 19.98
C LYS A 44 4.66 0.80 21.00
#